data_AF-A0A0A7CMR9-F1
#
_entry.id   AF-A0A0A7CMR9-F1
#
_cell.length_a   1.000
_cell.length_b   1.000
_cell.length_c   1.000
_cell.angle_alpha   90.00
_cell.angle_beta   90.00
_cell.angle_gamma   90.00
#
_symmetry.space_group_name_H-M   'P 1'
#
loop_
_entity.id
_entity.type
_entity.pdbx_description
1 polymer ?
#
loop_
_entity_poly.entity_id
_entity_poly.type
_entity_poly.pdbx_seq_one_letter_code
_entity_poly.pdbx_strand_id
1 'polypeptide(L)'
;MAQWTLIVLAAWLAVQIVAESNDEVFALDGDGRPVAWWFVLKLPAQVRSATGTFMPTPCDCAPPACASPEEPLRAHGLCYLYADANNPVLRHFRDVGYDCLGQGGRDPVSQTLRQKQTATHWGYFNDQLNGLAFMQQKSLVCGGSSSFNAHSKGMVAFEAATGGFVLQTSTPNFPDPSSPAFVPLGCQADNNVEYAQHLFAMSLDAAELLTLATGWQSARLCSANHYHTLHDLLVSPSLANASSSLPPVAQAVARALVEERLTPSASSQKTVVTKGSPVAVSGLFKSHRAQVPPWAMAASAYASDVSVASWWDENFGTPTLCDGDAFGAAAESFCLRSLEGEGVHLRPDGTFPFNVENLMEASWKLPTGDVVSWSLQGGRVRDGNHGGLTLGI
;
A
#
# COMPACT_ATOMS: atom_id res chain seq x y z
N MET A 1 -40.74 -73.02 13.06
CA MET A 1 -39.62 -72.45 13.84
C MET A 1 -38.68 -71.77 12.86
N ALA A 2 -38.49 -70.44 13.04
CA ALA A 2 -37.49 -69.51 12.48
C ALA A 2 -37.32 -69.46 10.93
N GLN A 3 -37.84 -68.49 10.17
CA GLN A 3 -37.57 -67.02 10.10
C GLN A 3 -36.35 -66.68 9.21
N TRP A 4 -36.58 -66.33 7.92
CA TRP A 4 -36.63 -64.96 7.33
C TRP A 4 -35.31 -64.18 7.63
N THR A 5 -34.51 -63.56 6.73
CA THR A 5 -34.82 -62.68 5.58
C THR A 5 -33.52 -62.25 4.88
N LEU A 6 -33.58 -62.13 3.54
CA LEU A 6 -32.93 -61.21 2.60
C LEU A 6 -31.83 -60.19 3.04
N ILE A 7 -30.86 -60.10 2.13
CA ILE A 7 -29.80 -59.10 1.91
C ILE A 7 -30.30 -57.65 1.96
N VAL A 8 -29.65 -56.79 2.76
CA VAL A 8 -29.37 -55.38 2.43
C VAL A 8 -28.00 -55.00 3.02
N LEU A 9 -26.99 -54.90 2.15
CA LEU A 9 -25.79 -54.10 2.41
C LEU A 9 -26.20 -52.63 2.39
N ALA A 10 -26.11 -51.94 3.52
CA ALA A 10 -26.12 -50.48 3.57
C ALA A 10 -24.95 -50.02 4.45
N ALA A 11 -23.93 -49.52 3.76
CA ALA A 11 -22.76 -48.89 4.33
C ALA A 11 -23.15 -47.75 5.27
N TRP A 12 -22.76 -47.86 6.54
CA TRP A 12 -22.63 -46.75 7.47
C TRP A 12 -21.15 -46.60 7.82
N LEU A 13 -20.37 -46.18 6.83
CA LEU A 13 -19.10 -45.51 7.09
C LEU A 13 -19.46 -44.03 7.26
N ALA A 14 -19.70 -43.63 8.52
CA ALA A 14 -19.76 -42.21 8.86
C ALA A 14 -18.36 -41.65 8.67
N VAL A 15 -18.06 -41.19 7.45
CA VAL A 15 -16.94 -40.30 7.20
C VAL A 15 -17.32 -38.99 7.91
N GLN A 16 -16.81 -38.83 9.13
CA GLN A 16 -16.67 -37.52 9.75
C GLN A 16 -15.62 -36.79 8.91
N ILE A 17 -16.05 -36.16 7.81
CA ILE A 17 -15.30 -35.05 7.24
C ILE A 17 -15.44 -33.97 8.30
N VAL A 18 -14.49 -33.92 9.22
CA VAL A 18 -14.19 -32.68 9.90
C VAL A 18 -13.69 -31.78 8.78
N ALA A 19 -14.60 -31.04 8.16
CA ALA A 19 -14.22 -29.83 7.48
C ALA A 19 -13.64 -28.98 8.62
N GLU A 20 -12.31 -28.88 8.68
CA GLU A 20 -11.69 -27.74 9.34
C GLU A 20 -12.36 -26.53 8.70
N SER A 21 -13.25 -25.88 9.45
CA SER A 21 -13.71 -24.56 9.07
C SER A 21 -12.49 -23.68 9.24
N ASN A 22 -11.65 -23.58 8.21
CA ASN A 22 -10.67 -22.51 8.16
C ASN A 22 -11.48 -21.23 8.28
N ASP A 23 -11.32 -20.54 9.42
CA ASP A 23 -11.99 -19.28 9.67
C ASP A 23 -11.72 -18.36 8.47
N GLU A 24 -12.79 -17.81 7.92
CA GLU A 24 -12.69 -16.97 6.75
C GLU A 24 -11.83 -15.73 7.06
N VAL A 25 -10.88 -15.44 6.17
CA VAL A 25 -9.93 -14.34 6.37
C VAL A 25 -10.52 -13.04 5.82
N PHE A 26 -10.39 -11.95 6.59
CA PHE A 26 -10.89 -10.61 6.25
C PHE A 26 -9.93 -9.49 6.66
N ALA A 27 -10.10 -8.29 6.11
CA ALA A 27 -9.64 -7.09 6.80
C ALA A 27 -10.52 -6.89 8.04
N LEU A 28 -9.91 -6.67 9.20
CA LEU A 28 -10.63 -6.53 10.47
C LEU A 28 -10.54 -5.11 11.01
N ASP A 29 -11.62 -4.63 11.62
CA ASP A 29 -11.62 -3.41 12.42
C ASP A 29 -10.84 -3.59 13.74
N GLY A 30 -10.75 -2.54 14.56
CA GLY A 30 -10.05 -2.62 15.84
C GLY A 30 -10.68 -3.54 16.88
N ASP A 31 -11.95 -3.93 16.71
CA ASP A 31 -12.64 -4.90 17.56
C ASP A 31 -12.52 -6.34 17.03
N GLY A 32 -11.83 -6.55 15.90
CA GLY A 32 -11.69 -7.86 15.26
C GLY A 32 -12.90 -8.24 14.41
N ARG A 33 -13.77 -7.30 14.03
CA ARG A 33 -14.93 -7.56 13.18
C ARG A 33 -14.56 -7.43 11.70
N PRO A 34 -15.06 -8.31 10.81
CA PRO A 34 -14.86 -8.18 9.37
C PRO A 34 -15.38 -6.85 8.81
N VAL A 35 -14.56 -6.20 7.99
CA VAL A 35 -14.93 -5.01 7.22
C VAL A 35 -14.50 -5.18 5.76
N ALA A 36 -15.24 -4.57 4.84
CA ALA A 36 -14.88 -4.61 3.43
C ALA A 36 -13.56 -3.90 3.13
N TRP A 37 -13.31 -2.78 3.83
CA TRP A 37 -12.04 -2.08 3.84
C TRP A 37 -11.89 -1.26 5.11
N TRP A 38 -10.64 -0.94 5.45
CA TRP A 38 -10.30 0.09 6.42
C TRP A 38 -9.10 0.91 5.95
N PHE A 39 -9.01 2.13 6.44
CA PHE A 39 -7.91 3.05 6.19
C PHE A 39 -7.41 3.67 7.49
N VAL A 40 -6.10 3.77 7.61
CA VAL A 40 -5.40 4.39 8.74
C VAL A 40 -4.45 5.45 8.22
N LEU A 41 -4.52 6.64 8.82
CA LEU A 41 -3.50 7.68 8.73
C LEU A 41 -2.78 7.78 10.08
N LYS A 42 -1.58 7.20 10.16
CA LYS A 42 -0.72 7.29 11.34
C LYS A 42 -0.11 8.68 11.43
N LEU A 43 -0.22 9.29 12.60
CA LEU A 43 0.35 10.61 12.88
C LEU A 43 1.87 10.51 13.15
N PRO A 44 2.63 11.58 12.89
CA PRO A 44 4.06 11.61 13.20
C PRO A 44 4.27 11.77 14.71
N ALA A 45 5.46 11.43 15.21
CA ALA A 45 5.81 11.64 16.62
C ALA A 45 6.03 13.12 16.96
N GLN A 46 6.42 13.92 15.97
CA GLN A 46 6.68 15.35 16.11
C GLN A 46 6.15 16.12 14.90
N VAL A 47 5.83 17.39 15.12
CA VAL A 47 5.46 18.36 14.09
C VAL A 47 6.37 19.59 14.19
N ARG A 48 6.46 20.34 13.10
CA ARG A 48 7.18 21.61 13.08
C ARG A 48 6.21 22.75 13.36
N SER A 49 6.50 23.54 14.39
CA SER A 49 5.75 24.77 14.70
C SER A 49 5.96 25.85 13.62
N ALA A 50 5.13 26.89 13.65
CA ALA A 50 5.26 28.04 12.77
C ALA A 50 6.62 28.76 12.88
N THR A 51 7.31 28.66 14.03
CA THR A 51 8.65 29.21 14.25
C THR A 51 9.77 28.26 13.83
N GLY A 52 9.43 27.11 13.23
CA GLY A 52 10.39 26.14 12.75
C GLY A 52 10.91 25.15 13.81
N THR A 53 10.43 25.24 15.05
CA THR A 53 10.83 24.37 16.17
C THR A 53 10.05 23.06 16.15
N PHE A 54 10.73 21.93 16.33
CA PHE A 54 10.07 20.63 16.49
C PHE A 54 9.35 20.54 17.85
N MET A 55 8.09 20.10 17.80
CA MET A 55 7.25 19.89 18.97
C MET A 55 6.66 18.48 18.91
N PRO A 56 6.56 17.76 20.04
CA PRO A 56 5.86 16.49 20.08
C PRO A 56 4.43 16.64 19.58
N THR A 57 3.98 15.71 18.74
CA THR A 57 2.57 15.54 18.44
C THR A 57 1.86 15.15 19.75
N PRO A 58 0.66 15.67 20.05
CA PRO A 58 -0.10 15.28 21.24
C PRO A 58 -0.61 13.84 21.09
N CYS A 59 0.30 12.87 21.25
CA CYS A 59 0.00 11.46 21.23
C CYS A 59 0.22 10.85 22.61
N ASP A 60 -0.83 10.23 23.16
CA ASP A 60 -0.86 9.61 24.48
C ASP A 60 -0.40 8.14 24.47
N CYS A 61 0.01 7.63 23.31
CA CYS A 61 0.50 6.28 23.17
C CYS A 61 1.87 6.12 23.83
N ALA A 62 2.03 5.01 24.57
CA ALA A 62 3.34 4.58 25.03
C ALA A 62 4.24 4.26 23.82
N PRO A 63 5.58 4.39 23.95
CA PRO A 63 6.49 3.88 22.96
C PRO A 63 6.28 2.38 22.73
N PRO A 64 6.59 1.84 21.53
CA PRO A 64 6.48 0.42 21.24
C PRO A 64 7.20 -0.46 22.28
N ALA A 65 6.51 -1.48 22.77
CA ALA A 65 7.06 -2.45 23.72
C ALA A 65 7.85 -3.53 22.98
N CYS A 66 9.14 -3.28 22.77
CA CYS A 66 10.04 -4.18 22.05
C CYS A 66 10.90 -5.02 23.01
N ALA A 67 11.32 -6.20 22.57
CA ALA A 67 12.04 -7.16 23.42
C ALA A 67 13.49 -6.74 23.79
N SER A 68 14.02 -5.62 23.26
CA SER A 68 15.39 -5.17 23.54
C SER A 68 15.42 -3.95 24.46
N PRO A 69 16.07 -4.05 25.65
CA PRO A 69 16.26 -2.93 26.58
C PRO A 69 17.37 -1.94 26.17
N GLU A 70 18.11 -2.17 25.09
CA GLU A 70 19.31 -1.38 24.72
C GLU A 70 19.04 -0.32 23.63
N GLU A 71 17.80 -0.14 23.21
CA GLU A 71 17.44 0.80 22.15
C GLU A 71 17.20 2.23 22.72
N PRO A 72 17.58 3.30 21.99
CA PRO A 72 17.19 4.66 22.36
C PRO A 72 15.67 4.76 22.51
N LEU A 73 15.22 5.71 23.36
CA LEU A 73 13.81 6.01 23.56
C LEU A 73 13.08 6.09 22.22
N ARG A 74 12.24 5.07 21.94
CA ARG A 74 11.44 5.01 20.71
C ARG A 74 10.41 6.15 20.73
N ALA A 75 10.15 6.72 19.56
CA ALA A 75 9.22 7.83 19.45
C ALA A 75 7.74 7.39 19.66
N HIS A 76 6.87 8.34 20.00
CA HIS A 76 5.48 8.10 20.40
C HIS A 76 4.46 8.16 19.23
N GLY A 77 4.87 8.16 17.97
CA GLY A 77 3.96 8.40 16.83
C GLY A 77 3.11 7.19 16.43
N LEU A 78 2.30 6.68 17.36
CA LEU A 78 1.37 5.56 17.16
C LEU A 78 -0.11 5.97 17.18
N CYS A 79 -0.41 7.26 17.41
CA CYS A 79 -1.75 7.80 17.26
C CYS A 79 -2.14 7.88 15.78
N TYR A 80 -3.43 7.78 15.49
CA TYR A 80 -3.90 7.70 14.11
C TYR A 80 -5.34 8.18 13.95
N LEU A 81 -5.68 8.50 12.70
CA LEU A 81 -7.05 8.61 12.23
C LEU A 81 -7.45 7.30 11.55
N TYR A 82 -8.71 6.91 11.72
CA TYR A 82 -9.27 5.66 11.24
C TYR A 82 -10.59 5.89 10.50
N ALA A 83 -10.78 5.17 9.39
CA ALA A 83 -12.05 5.05 8.69
C ALA A 83 -12.23 3.60 8.19
N ASP A 84 -13.47 3.17 8.00
CA ASP A 84 -13.80 1.86 7.47
C ASP A 84 -15.05 1.90 6.59
N ALA A 85 -15.38 0.77 5.98
CA ALA A 85 -16.55 0.64 5.11
C ALA A 85 -17.89 0.94 5.79
N ASN A 86 -17.99 0.76 7.12
CA ASN A 86 -19.21 1.03 7.89
C ASN A 86 -19.28 2.50 8.34
N ASN A 87 -18.13 3.17 8.47
CA ASN A 87 -17.95 4.56 8.88
C ASN A 87 -16.86 5.21 8.02
N PRO A 88 -17.19 5.69 6.81
CA PRO A 88 -16.21 6.15 5.82
C PRO A 88 -15.72 7.59 6.08
N VAL A 89 -15.56 7.96 7.35
CA VAL A 89 -15.08 9.28 7.79
C VAL A 89 -13.93 9.07 8.75
N LEU A 90 -12.81 9.75 8.50
CA LEU A 90 -11.64 9.73 9.38
C LEU A 90 -12.02 10.26 10.77
N ARG A 91 -11.83 9.43 11.78
CA ARG A 91 -12.04 9.75 13.19
C ARG A 91 -10.78 9.44 13.98
N HIS A 92 -10.54 10.19 15.05
CA HIS A 92 -9.42 9.87 15.93
C HIS A 92 -9.65 8.51 16.60
N PHE A 93 -8.61 7.68 16.70
CA PHE A 93 -8.74 6.30 17.18
C PHE A 93 -9.34 6.18 18.60
N ARG A 94 -9.12 7.18 19.46
CA ARG A 94 -9.73 7.22 20.80
C ARG A 94 -11.24 7.42 20.75
N ASP A 95 -11.75 8.17 19.78
CA ASP A 95 -13.19 8.44 19.64
C ASP A 95 -13.97 7.19 19.25
N VAL A 96 -13.29 6.22 18.64
CA VAL A 96 -13.84 4.90 18.30
C VAL A 96 -13.47 3.81 19.31
N GLY A 97 -12.78 4.17 20.39
CA GLY A 97 -12.45 3.26 21.49
C GLY A 97 -11.35 2.25 21.19
N TYR A 98 -10.44 2.56 20.26
CA TYR A 98 -9.32 1.71 19.87
C TYR A 98 -8.03 2.02 20.64
N ASP A 99 -7.12 1.05 20.58
CA ASP A 99 -5.77 1.11 21.14
C ASP A 99 -4.77 1.72 20.15
N CYS A 100 -3.57 1.99 20.65
CA CYS A 100 -2.44 2.48 19.87
C CYS A 100 -2.08 1.53 18.73
N LEU A 101 -1.74 2.11 17.57
CA LEU A 101 -1.63 1.36 16.32
C LEU A 101 -0.57 0.24 16.38
N GLY A 102 -0.93 -0.95 15.94
CA GLY A 102 0.01 -2.05 15.70
C GLY A 102 0.70 -2.57 16.95
N GLN A 103 0.12 -2.41 18.14
CA GLN A 103 0.71 -2.86 19.41
C GLN A 103 0.18 -4.22 19.89
N GLY A 104 -0.65 -4.89 19.10
CA GLY A 104 -1.27 -6.16 19.46
C GLY A 104 -2.57 -6.02 20.24
N GLY A 105 -3.16 -4.82 20.30
CA GLY A 105 -4.38 -4.53 21.04
C GLY A 105 -5.63 -4.50 20.16
N ARG A 106 -6.61 -3.72 20.58
CA ARG A 106 -7.80 -3.37 19.82
C ARG A 106 -7.49 -2.31 18.77
N ASP A 107 -6.76 -2.70 17.74
CA ASP A 107 -6.43 -1.85 16.59
C ASP A 107 -6.50 -2.65 15.28
N PRO A 108 -6.91 -2.04 14.15
CA PRO A 108 -7.22 -2.76 12.92
C PRO A 108 -6.00 -3.48 12.32
N VAL A 109 -4.80 -2.95 12.52
CA VAL A 109 -3.55 -3.54 12.00
C VAL A 109 -3.25 -4.85 12.74
N SER A 110 -3.29 -4.81 14.07
CA SER A 110 -3.04 -6.01 14.89
C SER A 110 -4.08 -7.10 14.67
N GLN A 111 -5.36 -6.74 14.61
CA GLN A 111 -6.45 -7.68 14.34
C GLN A 111 -6.28 -8.32 12.97
N THR A 112 -6.05 -7.51 11.93
CA THR A 112 -5.91 -8.00 10.56
C THR A 112 -4.70 -8.92 10.42
N LEU A 113 -3.50 -8.48 10.86
CA LEU A 113 -2.26 -9.22 10.64
C LEU A 113 -2.15 -10.54 11.44
N ARG A 114 -2.83 -10.64 12.59
CA ARG A 114 -2.82 -11.87 13.40
C ARG A 114 -3.47 -13.06 12.72
N GLN A 115 -4.40 -12.83 11.78
CA GLN A 115 -5.02 -13.91 10.99
C GLN A 115 -4.01 -14.72 10.17
N LYS A 116 -2.78 -14.21 9.93
CA LYS A 116 -1.68 -15.02 9.37
C LYS A 116 -1.51 -16.36 10.08
N GLN A 117 -1.68 -16.38 11.41
CA GLN A 117 -1.42 -17.56 12.23
C GLN A 117 -2.33 -18.74 11.89
N THR A 118 -3.51 -18.46 11.33
CA THR A 118 -4.53 -19.46 10.98
C THR A 118 -4.76 -19.57 9.47
N ALA A 119 -4.25 -18.63 8.66
CA ALA A 119 -4.39 -18.67 7.21
C ALA A 119 -3.45 -19.71 6.54
N THR A 120 -3.99 -20.47 5.59
CA THR A 120 -3.27 -21.47 4.79
C THR A 120 -2.27 -20.81 3.85
N HIS A 121 -2.64 -19.70 3.21
CA HIS A 121 -1.80 -18.97 2.28
C HIS A 121 -1.55 -17.56 2.80
N TRP A 122 -0.28 -17.16 2.84
CA TRP A 122 0.11 -15.79 3.17
C TRP A 122 1.44 -15.42 2.54
N GLY A 123 1.66 -14.12 2.36
CA GLY A 123 2.91 -13.57 1.85
C GLY A 123 3.09 -12.11 2.22
N TYR A 124 4.34 -11.73 2.46
CA TYR A 124 4.78 -10.35 2.69
C TYR A 124 5.36 -9.78 1.40
N PHE A 125 5.22 -8.49 1.19
CA PHE A 125 5.98 -7.77 0.17
C PHE A 125 6.47 -6.46 0.77
N ASN A 126 7.72 -6.10 0.52
CA ASN A 126 8.31 -4.87 1.01
C ASN A 126 9.59 -4.58 0.22
N ASP A 127 9.76 -3.36 -0.27
CA ASP A 127 10.99 -2.94 -0.95
C ASP A 127 12.14 -2.61 0.01
N GLN A 128 11.88 -2.57 1.32
CA GLN A 128 12.84 -2.21 2.36
C GLN A 128 12.68 -3.13 3.59
N LEU A 129 13.57 -4.13 3.70
CA LEU A 129 13.66 -5.09 4.82
C LEU A 129 15.03 -5.03 5.51
N ASN A 130 15.72 -3.89 5.44
CA ASN A 130 17.07 -3.68 5.95
C ASN A 130 17.16 -3.41 7.45
N GLY A 131 16.04 -3.29 8.15
CA GLY A 131 15.92 -3.02 9.59
C GLY A 131 14.80 -3.81 10.25
N LEU A 132 14.80 -5.14 10.08
CA LEU A 132 13.86 -6.04 10.76
C LEU A 132 14.10 -6.10 12.27
N ALA A 133 13.09 -6.50 13.05
CA ALA A 133 13.23 -6.58 14.51
C ALA A 133 14.35 -7.53 14.99
N PHE A 134 14.66 -8.60 14.25
CA PHE A 134 15.77 -9.50 14.62
C PHE A 134 17.13 -9.14 13.98
N MET A 135 17.17 -8.24 12.98
CA MET A 135 18.40 -7.95 12.26
C MET A 135 18.40 -6.61 11.51
N GLN A 136 19.58 -6.03 11.37
CA GLN A 136 19.83 -4.91 10.48
C GLN A 136 20.83 -5.33 9.39
N GLN A 137 20.42 -5.29 8.12
CA GLN A 137 21.27 -5.66 6.98
C GLN A 137 20.98 -4.76 5.78
N LYS A 138 21.91 -3.85 5.48
CA LYS A 138 21.77 -2.82 4.43
C LYS A 138 21.49 -3.37 3.03
N SER A 139 21.87 -4.62 2.74
CA SER A 139 21.62 -5.24 1.44
C SER A 139 20.18 -5.70 1.25
N LEU A 140 19.34 -5.71 2.29
CA LEU A 140 17.94 -6.11 2.20
C LEU A 140 17.05 -4.94 1.74
N VAL A 141 17.40 -4.36 0.59
CA VAL A 141 16.63 -3.31 -0.08
C VAL A 141 16.44 -3.74 -1.54
N CYS A 142 15.22 -3.60 -2.02
CA CYS A 142 14.81 -3.98 -3.36
C CYS A 142 14.36 -2.73 -4.09
N GLY A 143 15.00 -2.37 -5.19
CA GLY A 143 14.71 -1.14 -5.92
C GLY A 143 15.96 -0.62 -6.60
N GLY A 144 15.78 0.13 -7.69
CA GLY A 144 16.90 0.64 -8.49
C GLY A 144 17.57 -0.40 -9.40
N SER A 145 17.00 -1.60 -9.54
CA SER A 145 17.45 -2.61 -10.51
C SER A 145 16.44 -2.78 -11.65
N SER A 146 16.86 -3.37 -12.78
CA SER A 146 16.03 -3.51 -13.97
C SER A 146 14.90 -4.55 -13.86
N SER A 147 14.88 -5.41 -12.84
CA SER A 147 13.90 -6.50 -12.70
C SER A 147 12.86 -6.28 -11.59
N PHE A 148 13.18 -5.41 -10.61
CA PHE A 148 12.34 -5.09 -9.47
C PHE A 148 12.46 -3.60 -9.15
N ASN A 149 11.34 -2.89 -9.17
CA ASN A 149 11.30 -1.45 -8.95
C ASN A 149 9.99 -0.99 -8.28
N ALA A 150 9.21 -1.92 -7.71
CA ALA A 150 8.00 -1.58 -7.00
C ALA A 150 8.33 -1.08 -5.59
N HIS A 151 8.10 0.21 -5.34
CA HIS A 151 8.12 0.79 -4.00
C HIS A 151 6.82 0.48 -3.27
N SER A 152 6.66 -0.77 -2.84
CA SER A 152 5.42 -1.26 -2.25
C SER A 152 5.69 -2.16 -1.06
N LYS A 153 4.83 -2.02 -0.04
CA LYS A 153 4.97 -2.70 1.25
C LYS A 153 3.61 -3.17 1.75
N GLY A 154 3.55 -4.32 2.39
CA GLY A 154 2.29 -4.91 2.82
C GLY A 154 2.31 -6.41 3.02
N MET A 155 1.11 -6.97 3.10
CA MET A 155 0.89 -8.39 3.35
C MET A 155 -0.44 -8.85 2.73
N VAL A 156 -0.47 -10.10 2.30
CA VAL A 156 -1.68 -10.83 1.92
C VAL A 156 -1.81 -12.08 2.78
N ALA A 157 -3.03 -12.41 3.22
CA ALA A 157 -3.36 -13.70 3.80
C ALA A 157 -4.75 -14.12 3.34
N PHE A 158 -4.94 -15.39 2.98
CA PHE A 158 -6.17 -15.86 2.34
C PHE A 158 -6.32 -17.38 2.39
N GLU A 159 -7.56 -17.82 2.18
CA GLU A 159 -7.91 -19.18 1.82
C GLU A 159 -8.27 -19.24 0.33
N ALA A 160 -7.89 -20.32 -0.35
CA ALA A 160 -8.12 -20.44 -1.79
C ALA A 160 -9.61 -20.43 -2.17
N ALA A 161 -10.48 -20.87 -1.26
CA ALA A 161 -11.92 -20.97 -1.50
C ALA A 161 -12.68 -19.67 -1.19
N THR A 162 -12.27 -18.92 -0.17
CA THR A 162 -13.04 -17.79 0.36
C THR A 162 -12.32 -16.45 0.20
N GLY A 163 -11.08 -16.44 -0.30
CA GLY A 163 -10.26 -15.24 -0.39
C GLY A 163 -9.71 -14.83 0.97
N GLY A 164 -9.49 -13.53 1.16
CA GLY A 164 -8.76 -13.04 2.33
C GLY A 164 -8.65 -11.53 2.41
N PHE A 165 -7.58 -11.06 3.06
CA PHE A 165 -7.23 -9.65 3.10
C PHE A 165 -5.99 -9.33 2.28
N VAL A 166 -5.96 -8.10 1.79
CA VAL A 166 -4.77 -7.45 1.27
C VAL A 166 -4.53 -6.20 2.09
N LEU A 167 -3.34 -6.04 2.64
CA LEU A 167 -2.86 -4.85 3.33
C LEU A 167 -1.76 -4.20 2.49
N GLN A 168 -1.89 -2.91 2.22
CA GLN A 168 -0.83 -2.05 1.70
C GLN A 168 -0.47 -0.99 2.73
N THR A 169 0.82 -0.71 2.89
CA THR A 169 1.36 0.29 3.82
C THR A 169 2.50 1.05 3.18
N SER A 170 2.72 2.28 3.63
CA SER A 170 3.92 3.05 3.29
C SER A 170 5.09 2.82 4.27
N THR A 171 4.89 2.01 5.31
CA THR A 171 5.84 1.85 6.42
C THR A 171 6.98 0.87 6.07
N PRO A 172 8.26 1.32 5.99
CA PRO A 172 9.42 0.45 5.78
C PRO A 172 9.52 -0.68 6.82
N ASN A 173 10.11 -1.81 6.45
CA ASN A 173 10.34 -2.94 7.38
C ASN A 173 9.07 -3.53 8.03
N PHE A 174 7.86 -3.09 7.65
CA PHE A 174 6.58 -3.50 8.22
C PHE A 174 5.56 -3.84 7.11
N PRO A 175 4.68 -4.85 7.28
CA PRO A 175 4.66 -5.83 8.36
C PRO A 175 5.96 -6.65 8.45
N ASP A 176 6.37 -6.95 9.67
CA ASP A 176 7.69 -7.51 9.95
C ASP A 176 7.64 -9.05 10.05
N PRO A 177 8.37 -9.79 9.18
CA PRO A 177 8.36 -11.24 9.13
C PRO A 177 9.28 -11.91 10.17
N SER A 178 9.89 -11.14 11.08
CA SER A 178 10.85 -11.60 12.09
C SER A 178 10.37 -12.76 12.98
N SER A 179 9.06 -12.92 13.12
CA SER A 179 8.45 -13.94 13.98
C SER A 179 7.26 -14.60 13.29
N PRO A 180 6.99 -15.90 13.57
CA PRO A 180 5.71 -16.50 13.28
C PRO A 180 4.55 -15.78 13.97
N ALA A 181 4.82 -15.17 15.13
CA ALA A 181 3.87 -14.32 15.84
C ALA A 181 3.88 -12.88 15.29
N PHE A 182 2.84 -12.13 15.64
CA PHE A 182 2.75 -10.71 15.32
C PHE A 182 3.90 -9.92 15.96
N VAL A 183 4.64 -9.15 15.14
CA VAL A 183 5.69 -8.23 15.58
C VAL A 183 5.10 -6.81 15.66
N PRO A 184 5.15 -6.13 16.81
CA PRO A 184 4.60 -4.79 16.94
C PRO A 184 5.23 -3.76 15.99
N LEU A 185 4.41 -2.81 15.55
CA LEU A 185 4.87 -1.66 14.78
C LEU A 185 5.82 -0.81 15.64
N GLY A 186 6.99 -0.51 15.08
CA GLY A 186 8.02 0.28 15.75
C GLY A 186 9.09 -0.53 16.46
N CYS A 187 9.00 -1.87 16.42
CA CYS A 187 10.09 -2.75 16.86
C CYS A 187 11.13 -3.05 15.78
N GLN A 188 10.89 -2.59 14.56
CA GLN A 188 11.86 -2.55 13.48
C GLN A 188 13.02 -1.61 13.85
N ALA A 189 14.23 -1.87 13.39
CA ALA A 189 15.40 -1.00 13.58
C ALA A 189 15.38 0.20 12.61
N ASP A 190 14.32 1.01 12.71
CA ASP A 190 13.98 2.08 11.79
C ASP A 190 13.09 3.16 12.47
N ASN A 191 12.89 4.30 11.78
CA ASN A 191 12.14 5.47 12.24
C ASN A 191 10.63 5.40 11.95
N ASN A 192 10.08 4.18 11.81
CA ASN A 192 8.69 3.90 11.44
C ASN A 192 7.64 4.67 12.26
N VAL A 193 7.94 4.90 13.54
CA VAL A 193 7.05 5.59 14.48
C VAL A 193 7.25 7.11 14.47
N GLU A 194 8.30 7.63 13.84
CA GLU A 194 8.58 9.07 13.80
C GLU A 194 7.75 9.79 12.72
N TYR A 195 7.61 9.18 11.55
CA TYR A 195 6.97 9.81 10.38
C TYR A 195 5.50 9.47 10.26
N ALA A 196 4.71 10.35 9.65
CA ALA A 196 3.35 10.03 9.26
C ALA A 196 3.37 8.93 8.18
N GLN A 197 2.42 7.99 8.26
CA GLN A 197 2.32 6.86 7.34
C GLN A 197 0.85 6.57 7.05
N HIS A 198 0.56 5.90 5.94
CA HIS A 198 -0.79 5.40 5.64
C HIS A 198 -0.79 3.89 5.52
N LEU A 199 -1.92 3.29 5.92
CA LEU A 199 -2.21 1.88 5.75
C LEU A 199 -3.63 1.71 5.23
N PHE A 200 -3.81 0.81 4.29
CA PHE A 200 -5.10 0.47 3.71
C PHE A 200 -5.21 -1.04 3.62
N ALA A 201 -6.29 -1.61 4.13
CA ALA A 201 -6.60 -3.01 3.91
C ALA A 201 -8.00 -3.20 3.37
N MET A 202 -8.18 -4.26 2.59
CA MET A 202 -9.46 -4.65 2.03
C MET A 202 -9.65 -6.16 2.05
N SER A 203 -10.90 -6.56 2.19
CA SER A 203 -11.35 -7.94 2.10
C SER A 203 -11.71 -8.26 0.65
N LEU A 204 -11.10 -9.29 0.08
CA LEU A 204 -11.37 -9.76 -1.27
C LEU A 204 -11.78 -11.24 -1.26
N ASP A 205 -12.67 -11.63 -2.16
CA ASP A 205 -12.87 -13.05 -2.45
C ASP A 205 -11.70 -13.60 -3.31
N ALA A 206 -11.74 -14.90 -3.60
CA ALA A 206 -10.68 -15.56 -4.35
C ALA A 206 -10.54 -15.05 -5.80
N ALA A 207 -11.63 -14.68 -6.47
CA ALA A 207 -11.62 -14.21 -7.85
C ALA A 207 -11.06 -12.78 -7.94
N GLU A 208 -11.44 -11.94 -7.00
CA GLU A 208 -10.99 -10.55 -6.89
C GLU A 208 -9.52 -10.48 -6.47
N LEU A 209 -9.09 -11.34 -5.54
CA LEU A 209 -7.67 -11.48 -5.18
C LEU A 209 -6.82 -11.98 -6.36
N LEU A 210 -7.33 -12.93 -7.16
CA LEU A 210 -6.66 -13.38 -8.36
C LEU A 210 -6.46 -12.21 -9.34
N THR A 211 -7.50 -11.41 -9.56
CA THR A 211 -7.43 -10.21 -10.42
C THR A 211 -6.36 -9.24 -9.92
N LEU A 212 -6.32 -8.96 -8.62
CA LEU A 212 -5.32 -8.10 -8.01
C LEU A 212 -3.90 -8.65 -8.16
N ALA A 213 -3.71 -9.96 -7.95
CA ALA A 213 -2.42 -10.63 -8.06
C ALA A 213 -1.82 -10.53 -9.48
N THR A 214 -2.65 -10.47 -10.52
CA THR A 214 -2.15 -10.20 -11.89
C THR A 214 -1.56 -8.79 -12.03
N GLY A 215 -2.05 -7.81 -11.27
CA GLY A 215 -1.46 -6.47 -11.20
C GLY A 215 -0.09 -6.48 -10.51
N TRP A 216 0.04 -7.23 -9.41
CA TRP A 216 1.33 -7.39 -8.71
C TRP A 216 2.42 -7.99 -9.59
N GLN A 217 2.05 -8.91 -10.50
CA GLN A 217 2.97 -9.50 -11.48
C GLN A 217 3.54 -8.43 -12.43
N SER A 218 2.75 -7.44 -12.84
CA SER A 218 3.22 -6.30 -13.65
C SER A 218 4.18 -5.40 -12.88
N ALA A 219 3.83 -5.09 -11.62
CA ALA A 219 4.64 -4.22 -10.77
C ALA A 219 5.98 -4.85 -10.35
N ARG A 220 6.04 -6.19 -10.27
CA ARG A 220 7.20 -6.94 -9.73
C ARG A 220 7.47 -6.53 -8.27
N LEU A 221 6.52 -6.86 -7.40
CA LEU A 221 6.67 -6.69 -5.95
C LEU A 221 7.91 -7.41 -5.42
N CYS A 222 8.55 -6.80 -4.43
CA CYS A 222 9.72 -7.34 -3.73
C CYS A 222 9.27 -8.28 -2.60
N SER A 223 9.59 -9.56 -2.70
CA SER A 223 9.23 -10.60 -1.72
C SER A 223 10.26 -11.74 -1.76
N ALA A 224 9.83 -12.99 -1.55
CA ALA A 224 10.64 -14.19 -1.63
C ALA A 224 11.32 -14.39 -3.01
N ASN A 225 10.72 -13.82 -4.06
CA ASN A 225 11.26 -13.73 -5.43
C ASN A 225 12.54 -12.89 -5.55
N HIS A 226 12.90 -12.12 -4.53
CA HIS A 226 14.08 -11.25 -4.51
C HIS A 226 14.96 -11.52 -3.27
N TYR A 227 14.35 -11.62 -2.09
CA TYR A 227 15.06 -11.86 -0.84
C TYR A 227 15.21 -13.35 -0.56
N HIS A 228 16.05 -14.05 -1.33
CA HIS A 228 16.21 -15.50 -1.23
C HIS A 228 16.62 -15.98 0.17
N THR A 229 17.39 -15.18 0.91
CA THR A 229 17.82 -15.52 2.28
C THR A 229 16.68 -15.42 3.31
N LEU A 230 15.56 -14.78 2.97
CA LEU A 230 14.38 -14.63 3.83
C LEU A 230 13.17 -15.39 3.27
N HIS A 231 13.37 -16.25 2.26
CA HIS A 231 12.29 -16.89 1.51
C HIS A 231 11.20 -17.49 2.41
N ASP A 232 11.58 -18.34 3.36
CA ASP A 232 10.64 -19.06 4.23
C ASP A 232 9.99 -18.18 5.31
N LEU A 233 10.50 -16.96 5.51
CA LEU A 233 9.89 -15.95 6.39
C LEU A 233 8.87 -15.09 5.64
N LEU A 234 9.04 -14.93 4.32
CA LEU A 234 8.26 -14.02 3.49
C LEU A 234 7.02 -14.64 2.89
N VAL A 235 6.95 -15.97 2.77
CA VAL A 235 5.77 -16.65 2.23
C VAL A 235 5.46 -17.92 3.01
N SER A 236 4.17 -18.27 3.07
CA SER A 236 3.70 -19.53 3.64
C SER A 236 4.33 -20.76 2.94
N PRO A 237 4.49 -21.90 3.65
CA PRO A 237 4.97 -23.14 3.04
C PRO A 237 4.14 -23.60 1.83
N SER A 238 2.84 -23.27 1.82
CA SER A 238 1.91 -23.58 0.73
C SER A 238 2.19 -22.79 -0.55
N LEU A 239 2.70 -21.56 -0.44
CA LEU A 239 3.11 -20.73 -1.59
C LEU A 239 4.58 -20.95 -1.96
N ALA A 240 5.46 -21.21 -0.99
CA ALA A 240 6.89 -21.47 -1.18
C ALA A 240 7.15 -22.62 -2.17
N ASN A 241 6.34 -23.68 -2.08
CA ASN A 241 6.46 -24.90 -2.89
C ASN A 241 5.48 -24.92 -4.07
N ALA A 242 5.22 -23.76 -4.67
CA ALA A 242 4.20 -23.62 -5.70
C ALA A 242 4.38 -24.65 -6.83
N SER A 243 3.42 -25.57 -6.93
CA SER A 243 3.31 -26.53 -8.02
C SER A 243 2.17 -26.12 -8.96
N SER A 244 2.13 -26.75 -10.13
CA SER A 244 1.01 -26.59 -11.08
C SER A 244 -0.34 -27.09 -10.53
N SER A 245 -0.38 -27.72 -9.35
CA SER A 245 -1.61 -28.20 -8.71
C SER A 245 -2.21 -27.22 -7.70
N LEU A 246 -1.61 -26.03 -7.50
CA LEU A 246 -2.21 -25.00 -6.65
C LEU A 246 -3.52 -24.47 -7.24
N PRO A 247 -4.50 -24.10 -6.39
CA PRO A 247 -5.68 -23.35 -6.83
C PRO A 247 -5.29 -22.07 -7.59
N PRO A 248 -6.10 -21.60 -8.56
CA PRO A 248 -5.72 -20.48 -9.42
C PRO A 248 -5.28 -19.21 -8.69
N VAL A 249 -5.98 -18.84 -7.61
CA VAL A 249 -5.62 -17.66 -6.80
C VAL A 249 -4.28 -17.84 -6.10
N ALA A 250 -4.03 -19.01 -5.50
CA ALA A 250 -2.75 -19.32 -4.86
C ALA A 250 -1.60 -19.35 -5.87
N GLN A 251 -1.84 -19.90 -7.06
CA GLN A 251 -0.88 -19.84 -8.15
C GLN A 251 -0.59 -18.38 -8.54
N ALA A 252 -1.62 -17.55 -8.77
CA ALA A 252 -1.43 -16.15 -9.15
C ALA A 252 -0.63 -15.34 -8.12
N VAL A 253 -0.88 -15.55 -6.81
CA VAL A 253 -0.12 -14.92 -5.73
C VAL A 253 1.32 -15.46 -5.68
N ALA A 254 1.53 -16.77 -5.80
CA ALA A 254 2.87 -17.35 -5.84
C ALA A 254 3.70 -16.81 -7.02
N ARG A 255 3.08 -16.66 -8.21
CA ARG A 255 3.74 -16.03 -9.37
C ARG A 255 4.18 -14.60 -9.07
N ALA A 256 3.39 -13.84 -8.33
CA ALA A 256 3.75 -12.47 -7.97
C ALA A 256 4.90 -12.41 -6.95
N LEU A 257 4.88 -13.28 -5.93
CA LEU A 257 5.74 -13.15 -4.74
C LEU A 257 6.94 -14.11 -4.70
N VAL A 258 6.92 -15.21 -5.46
CA VAL A 258 7.93 -16.28 -5.42
C VAL A 258 8.69 -16.41 -6.74
N GLU A 259 8.02 -16.25 -7.90
CA GLU A 259 8.71 -16.37 -9.19
C GLU A 259 9.69 -15.20 -9.45
N GLU A 260 10.98 -15.52 -9.50
CA GLU A 260 12.08 -14.58 -9.75
C GLU A 260 12.02 -13.93 -11.14
N ARG A 261 11.49 -14.68 -12.11
CA ARG A 261 11.42 -14.27 -13.52
C ARG A 261 10.00 -14.39 -14.02
N LEU A 262 9.43 -13.25 -14.36
CA LEU A 262 8.19 -13.18 -15.11
C LEU A 262 8.44 -12.55 -16.47
N THR A 263 7.62 -12.95 -17.44
CA THR A 263 7.53 -12.20 -18.69
C THR A 263 7.10 -10.77 -18.36
N PRO A 264 7.88 -9.75 -18.77
CA PRO A 264 7.52 -8.36 -18.57
C PRO A 264 6.15 -8.07 -19.17
N SER A 265 5.32 -7.34 -18.42
CA SER A 265 4.01 -6.86 -18.88
C SER A 265 3.96 -5.35 -18.79
N ALA A 266 3.07 -4.74 -19.58
CA ALA A 266 2.79 -3.33 -19.51
C ALA A 266 2.16 -2.96 -18.16
N SER A 267 2.18 -1.67 -17.84
CA SER A 267 1.43 -1.15 -16.71
C SER A 267 -0.05 -1.48 -16.85
N SER A 268 -0.72 -1.78 -15.74
CA SER A 268 -2.13 -2.18 -15.79
C SER A 268 -2.97 -1.56 -14.67
N GLN A 269 -4.21 -1.23 -15.00
CA GLN A 269 -5.24 -0.89 -14.03
C GLN A 269 -6.07 -2.14 -13.76
N LYS A 270 -6.39 -2.39 -12.49
CA LYS A 270 -7.29 -3.46 -12.05
C LYS A 270 -8.35 -2.85 -11.17
N THR A 271 -9.61 -3.20 -11.40
CA THR A 271 -10.69 -2.88 -10.48
C THR A 271 -11.12 -4.18 -9.83
N VAL A 272 -11.20 -4.16 -8.50
CA VAL A 272 -11.67 -5.27 -7.69
C VAL A 272 -12.87 -4.86 -6.86
N VAL A 273 -13.71 -5.81 -6.49
CA VAL A 273 -14.85 -5.58 -5.59
C VAL A 273 -14.57 -6.23 -4.24
N THR A 274 -14.74 -5.47 -3.16
CA THR A 274 -14.55 -5.99 -1.81
C THR A 274 -15.65 -6.96 -1.40
N LYS A 275 -15.31 -8.01 -0.65
CA LYS A 275 -16.28 -8.96 -0.08
C LYS A 275 -16.85 -8.45 1.25
N GLY A 276 -18.01 -8.98 1.64
CA GLY A 276 -18.76 -8.55 2.82
C GLY A 276 -19.66 -7.34 2.57
N SER A 277 -19.08 -6.21 2.15
CA SER A 277 -19.82 -5.02 1.71
C SER A 277 -19.24 -4.49 0.40
N PRO A 278 -19.88 -4.74 -0.76
CA PRO A 278 -19.30 -4.44 -2.08
C PRO A 278 -18.95 -2.97 -2.28
N VAL A 279 -17.64 -2.71 -2.33
CA VAL A 279 -17.04 -1.42 -2.75
C VAL A 279 -16.02 -1.73 -3.84
N ALA A 280 -16.13 -1.03 -4.96
CA ALA A 280 -15.15 -1.11 -6.04
C ALA A 280 -13.89 -0.32 -5.67
N VAL A 281 -12.74 -0.98 -5.75
CA VAL A 281 -11.41 -0.41 -5.51
C VAL A 281 -10.59 -0.59 -6.78
N SER A 282 -10.05 0.50 -7.30
CA SER A 282 -9.17 0.46 -8.46
C SER A 282 -7.71 0.60 -8.03
N GLY A 283 -6.89 -0.35 -8.46
CA GLY A 283 -5.44 -0.34 -8.31
C GLY A 283 -4.75 -0.07 -9.64
N LEU A 284 -3.69 0.74 -9.60
CA LEU A 284 -2.82 1.02 -10.74
C LEU A 284 -1.44 0.42 -10.48
N PHE A 285 -1.03 -0.51 -11.34
CA PHE A 285 0.20 -1.27 -11.22
C PHE A 285 1.17 -0.82 -12.31
N LYS A 286 2.10 0.06 -11.93
CA LYS A 286 3.16 0.53 -12.81
C LYS A 286 4.14 -0.60 -13.11
N SER A 287 4.39 -0.87 -14.39
CA SER A 287 5.40 -1.84 -14.80
C SER A 287 6.80 -1.39 -14.38
N HIS A 288 7.67 -2.34 -14.02
CA HIS A 288 9.08 -2.07 -13.75
C HIS A 288 9.84 -1.43 -14.93
N ARG A 289 9.31 -1.56 -16.17
CA ARG A 289 9.88 -0.93 -17.38
C ARG A 289 9.33 0.47 -17.66
N ALA A 290 8.22 0.83 -17.03
CA ALA A 290 7.54 2.09 -17.31
C ALA A 290 8.40 3.26 -16.82
N GLN A 291 8.78 4.14 -17.74
CA GLN A 291 9.54 5.36 -17.45
C GLN A 291 8.62 6.58 -17.20
N VAL A 292 7.33 6.35 -16.96
CA VAL A 292 6.34 7.41 -16.72
C VAL A 292 6.23 7.71 -15.21
N PRO A 293 6.12 8.99 -14.78
CA PRO A 293 5.82 9.35 -13.40
C PRO A 293 4.52 8.67 -12.91
N PRO A 294 4.49 8.05 -11.72
CA PRO A 294 3.31 7.35 -11.22
C PRO A 294 2.04 8.21 -11.20
N TRP A 295 2.18 9.50 -10.86
CA TRP A 295 1.05 10.42 -10.76
C TRP A 295 0.44 10.80 -12.11
N ALA A 296 1.24 10.83 -13.18
CA ALA A 296 0.75 11.01 -14.54
C ALA A 296 -0.10 9.81 -14.98
N MET A 297 0.35 8.61 -14.61
CA MET A 297 -0.41 7.39 -14.87
C MET A 297 -1.70 7.35 -14.06
N ALA A 298 -1.69 7.82 -12.81
CA ALA A 298 -2.89 7.92 -11.99
C ALA A 298 -3.92 8.88 -12.61
N ALA A 299 -3.51 10.09 -12.98
CA ALA A 299 -4.39 11.07 -13.62
C ALA A 299 -5.02 10.50 -14.91
N SER A 300 -4.19 9.87 -15.75
CA SER A 300 -4.65 9.23 -17.00
C SER A 300 -5.59 8.05 -16.75
N ALA A 301 -5.28 7.16 -15.80
CA ALA A 301 -6.05 5.95 -15.53
C ALA A 301 -7.40 6.24 -14.88
N TYR A 302 -7.50 7.33 -14.11
CA TYR A 302 -8.72 7.72 -13.41
C TYR A 302 -9.49 8.84 -14.10
N ALA A 303 -9.01 9.31 -15.26
CA ALA A 303 -9.63 10.39 -16.01
C ALA A 303 -9.96 11.60 -15.12
N SER A 304 -9.04 11.94 -14.23
CA SER A 304 -9.24 12.94 -13.19
C SER A 304 -7.93 13.64 -12.87
N ASP A 305 -8.05 14.90 -12.49
CA ASP A 305 -6.92 15.69 -12.05
C ASP A 305 -6.40 15.17 -10.70
N VAL A 306 -5.08 15.27 -10.49
CA VAL A 306 -4.45 14.97 -9.20
C VAL A 306 -3.98 16.28 -8.58
N SER A 307 -4.53 16.64 -7.43
CA SER A 307 -4.12 17.82 -6.66
C SER A 307 -2.74 17.59 -6.03
N VAL A 308 -1.69 18.09 -6.67
CA VAL A 308 -0.30 17.98 -6.20
C VAL A 308 0.35 19.32 -5.87
N ALA A 309 -0.38 20.43 -6.00
CA ALA A 309 0.15 21.79 -5.92
C ALA A 309 0.87 22.14 -4.61
N SER A 310 0.63 21.37 -3.54
CA SER A 310 1.26 21.52 -2.24
C SER A 310 2.16 20.35 -1.84
N TRP A 311 2.53 19.47 -2.78
CA TRP A 311 3.41 18.33 -2.50
C TRP A 311 4.86 18.75 -2.41
N TRP A 312 5.58 18.12 -1.48
CA TRP A 312 7.01 18.34 -1.30
C TRP A 312 7.73 17.11 -1.84
N ASP A 313 8.40 17.25 -2.98
CA ASP A 313 9.30 16.25 -3.53
C ASP A 313 10.74 16.75 -3.34
N GLU A 314 11.55 16.06 -2.53
CA GLU A 314 12.92 16.48 -2.24
C GLU A 314 13.95 15.73 -3.10
N ASN A 315 14.89 16.53 -3.63
CA ASN A 315 15.98 16.30 -4.58
C ASN A 315 15.70 16.64 -6.05
N PHE A 316 14.46 16.58 -6.55
CA PHE A 316 14.10 17.18 -7.83
C PHE A 316 12.65 17.66 -7.79
N GLY A 317 12.44 18.96 -7.86
CA GLY A 317 11.11 19.52 -8.11
C GLY A 317 10.69 19.27 -9.55
N THR A 318 10.21 18.07 -9.89
CA THR A 318 9.46 17.86 -11.13
C THR A 318 8.65 16.57 -11.09
N PRO A 319 7.36 16.65 -11.44
CA PRO A 319 7.07 16.54 -12.87
C PRO A 319 6.35 17.78 -13.43
N THR A 320 6.88 18.34 -14.54
CA THR A 320 6.13 19.24 -15.42
C THR A 320 5.20 18.35 -16.25
N LEU A 321 4.00 18.14 -15.72
CA LEU A 321 2.91 17.51 -16.45
C LEU A 321 2.15 18.65 -17.13
N CYS A 322 2.44 18.80 -18.42
CA CYS A 322 1.96 19.92 -19.21
C CYS A 322 0.47 19.76 -19.51
N ASP A 323 -0.37 20.47 -18.76
CA ASP A 323 -1.60 21.04 -19.30
C ASP A 323 -1.42 22.56 -19.37
N GLY A 324 -2.11 23.20 -20.30
CA GLY A 324 -2.13 24.66 -20.44
C GLY A 324 -1.11 25.27 -21.41
N ASP A 325 0.07 24.66 -21.59
CA ASP A 325 1.11 25.21 -22.47
C ASP A 325 1.43 24.27 -23.66
N ALA A 326 1.28 24.79 -24.88
CA ALA A 326 1.56 24.07 -26.13
C ALA A 326 3.06 24.09 -26.47
N PHE A 327 3.79 23.01 -26.16
CA PHE A 327 5.24 22.91 -26.40
C PHE A 327 5.64 22.09 -27.63
N GLY A 328 4.68 21.68 -28.48
CA GLY A 328 4.91 20.82 -29.64
C GLY A 328 5.95 21.31 -30.66
N ALA A 329 6.41 22.57 -30.58
CA ALA A 329 7.41 23.16 -31.45
C ALA A 329 8.80 23.38 -30.80
N ALA A 330 8.98 23.06 -29.51
CA ALA A 330 10.27 23.24 -28.84
C ALA A 330 11.24 22.10 -29.17
N ALA A 331 12.46 22.44 -29.60
CA ALA A 331 13.51 21.44 -29.89
C ALA A 331 13.91 20.62 -28.65
N GLU A 332 13.77 21.21 -27.47
CA GLU A 332 14.05 20.62 -26.14
C GLU A 332 12.76 20.72 -25.29
N SER A 333 11.84 19.77 -25.45
CA SER A 333 10.56 19.75 -24.74
C SER A 333 10.71 19.14 -23.33
N PHE A 334 10.35 19.88 -22.29
CA PHE A 334 10.31 19.38 -20.90
C PHE A 334 9.10 18.47 -20.60
N CYS A 335 8.13 18.39 -21.51
CA CYS A 335 6.96 17.52 -21.39
C CYS A 335 7.30 16.09 -21.82
N LEU A 336 6.64 15.11 -21.18
CA LEU A 336 6.71 13.71 -21.61
C LEU A 336 6.24 13.59 -23.06
N ARG A 337 6.93 12.76 -23.86
CA ARG A 337 6.46 12.38 -25.20
C ARG A 337 5.52 11.18 -25.09
N SER A 338 4.59 11.04 -26.02
CA SER A 338 3.70 9.87 -26.06
C SER A 338 4.57 8.62 -26.25
N LEU A 339 4.65 7.78 -25.21
CA LEU A 339 5.34 6.50 -25.26
C LEU A 339 4.33 5.44 -25.70
N GLU A 340 4.43 5.02 -26.97
CA GLU A 340 3.61 3.92 -27.48
C GLU A 340 3.78 2.67 -26.59
N GLY A 341 2.67 2.17 -26.05
CA GLY A 341 2.64 0.98 -25.20
C GLY A 341 2.59 1.20 -23.67
N GLU A 342 2.73 2.45 -23.19
CA GLU A 342 2.73 2.75 -21.74
C GLU A 342 1.37 3.25 -21.19
N GLY A 343 0.32 3.26 -22.03
CA GLY A 343 -1.07 3.54 -21.61
C GLY A 343 -1.39 5.01 -21.31
N VAL A 344 -0.46 5.93 -21.57
CA VAL A 344 -0.66 7.38 -21.43
C VAL A 344 -0.80 8.01 -22.81
N HIS A 345 -1.96 8.62 -23.07
CA HIS A 345 -2.27 9.27 -24.34
C HIS A 345 -2.23 10.80 -24.18
N LEU A 346 -1.33 11.44 -24.93
CA LEU A 346 -1.25 12.90 -25.00
C LEU A 346 -2.22 13.44 -26.08
N ARG A 347 -2.63 14.70 -25.94
CA ARG A 347 -3.33 15.47 -26.98
C ARG A 347 -2.38 15.73 -28.17
N PRO A 348 -2.90 16.10 -29.36
CA PRO A 348 -2.08 16.35 -30.56
C PRO A 348 -0.99 17.42 -30.41
N ASP A 349 -1.12 18.30 -29.43
CA ASP A 349 -0.16 19.37 -29.10
C ASP A 349 0.90 18.95 -28.06
N GLY A 350 0.87 17.69 -27.58
CA GLY A 350 1.79 17.13 -26.60
C GLY A 350 1.36 17.32 -25.14
N THR A 351 0.17 17.89 -24.87
CA THR A 351 -0.35 18.08 -23.51
C THR A 351 -1.11 16.86 -22.97
N PHE A 352 -1.29 16.77 -21.65
CA PHE A 352 -2.13 15.75 -21.03
C PHE A 352 -3.62 16.10 -21.13
N PRO A 353 -4.52 15.10 -21.25
CA PRO A 353 -5.96 15.34 -21.16
C PRO A 353 -6.44 15.74 -19.76
N PHE A 354 -5.70 15.38 -18.71
CA PHE A 354 -5.99 15.63 -17.29
C PHE A 354 -4.77 16.22 -16.59
N ASN A 355 -5.00 17.14 -15.65
CA ASN A 355 -3.98 17.85 -14.91
C ASN A 355 -3.33 16.99 -13.82
N VAL A 356 -2.03 17.20 -13.62
CA VAL A 356 -1.40 16.97 -12.33
C VAL A 356 -0.92 18.33 -11.88
N GLU A 357 -1.78 19.02 -11.14
CA GLU A 357 -1.65 20.46 -10.92
C GLU A 357 -0.44 20.78 -10.03
N ASN A 358 0.49 21.55 -10.57
CA ASN A 358 1.18 22.59 -9.81
C ASN A 358 0.66 23.93 -10.33
N LEU A 359 -0.38 24.50 -9.71
CA LEU A 359 -0.80 25.86 -10.06
C LEU A 359 0.34 26.81 -9.64
N MET A 360 1.09 27.34 -10.62
CA MET A 360 2.24 28.21 -10.35
C MET A 360 1.93 29.70 -10.51
N GLU A 361 0.95 30.06 -11.33
CA GLU A 361 0.48 31.43 -11.49
C GLU A 361 -0.97 31.48 -12.02
N ALA A 362 -1.76 32.46 -11.58
CA ALA A 362 -3.07 32.76 -12.11
C ALA A 362 -3.34 34.27 -12.03
N SER A 363 -3.85 34.88 -13.10
CA SER A 363 -4.07 36.33 -13.16
C SER A 363 -5.49 36.69 -13.60
N TRP A 364 -6.03 37.77 -13.05
CA TRP A 364 -7.35 38.28 -13.41
C TRP A 364 -7.37 39.81 -13.45
N LYS A 365 -8.12 40.35 -14.40
CA LYS A 365 -8.36 41.79 -14.51
C LYS A 365 -9.47 42.22 -13.56
N LEU A 366 -9.14 43.14 -12.65
CA LEU A 366 -10.13 43.79 -11.80
C LEU A 366 -11.01 44.74 -12.63
N PRO A 367 -12.23 45.06 -12.15
CA PRO A 367 -13.08 46.07 -12.78
C PRO A 367 -12.43 47.46 -12.90
N THR A 368 -11.39 47.74 -12.12
CA THR A 368 -10.58 48.97 -12.17
C THR A 368 -9.60 49.00 -13.36
N GLY A 369 -9.37 47.87 -14.02
CA GLY A 369 -8.44 47.72 -15.14
C GLY A 369 -7.09 47.08 -14.76
N ASP A 370 -6.77 46.99 -13.46
CA ASP A 370 -5.53 46.39 -12.96
C ASP A 370 -5.55 44.86 -13.12
N VAL A 371 -4.38 44.25 -13.36
CA VAL A 371 -4.21 42.80 -13.48
C VAL A 371 -3.61 42.27 -12.20
N VAL A 372 -4.39 41.59 -11.37
CA VAL A 372 -3.86 40.92 -10.18
C VAL A 372 -3.32 39.56 -10.60
N SER A 373 -2.08 39.26 -10.23
CA SER A 373 -1.45 37.95 -10.42
C SER A 373 -1.21 37.29 -9.06
N TRP A 374 -1.63 36.05 -8.95
CA TRP A 374 -1.31 35.09 -7.89
C TRP A 374 -0.18 34.20 -8.39
N SER A 375 0.92 34.03 -7.64
CA SER A 375 1.94 33.02 -8.00
C SER A 375 2.61 32.37 -6.78
N LEU A 376 3.03 31.11 -6.99
CA LEU A 376 3.84 30.34 -6.05
C LEU A 376 5.31 30.42 -6.48
N GLN A 377 6.13 31.17 -5.74
CA GLN A 377 7.55 31.35 -6.06
C GLN A 377 8.43 30.44 -5.19
N GLY A 378 9.27 29.62 -5.83
CA GLY A 378 10.33 28.86 -5.17
C GLY A 378 11.57 29.72 -4.96
N GLY A 379 11.97 29.93 -3.70
CA GLY A 379 13.14 30.74 -3.36
C GLY A 379 14.43 29.93 -3.21
N ARG A 380 15.55 30.44 -3.75
CA ARG A 380 16.91 29.91 -3.56
C ARG A 380 17.56 30.59 -2.34
N VAL A 381 17.37 30.07 -1.13
CA VAL A 381 18.12 30.52 0.07
C VAL A 381 18.60 29.36 0.92
N ARG A 382 19.66 29.62 1.70
CA ARG A 382 20.60 28.66 2.28
C ARG A 382 20.02 27.72 3.36
N ASP A 383 18.79 27.93 3.82
CA ASP A 383 18.19 27.24 4.98
C ASP A 383 16.86 26.48 4.68
N GLY A 384 16.62 26.08 3.42
CA GLY A 384 15.58 25.11 3.07
C GLY A 384 14.33 25.67 2.39
N ASN A 385 13.55 24.76 1.79
CA ASN A 385 12.40 25.03 0.92
C ASN A 385 11.26 25.74 1.66
N HIS A 386 11.05 27.01 1.37
CA HIS A 386 9.82 27.73 1.68
C HIS A 386 9.08 28.01 0.38
N GLY A 387 7.89 27.42 0.20
CA GLY A 387 6.90 27.91 -0.75
C GLY A 387 6.30 29.19 -0.17
N GLY A 388 6.58 30.34 -0.79
CA GLY A 388 5.99 31.62 -0.40
C GLY A 388 4.81 31.98 -1.31
N LEU A 389 3.68 32.37 -0.71
CA LEU A 389 2.55 32.97 -1.43
C LEU A 389 2.89 34.42 -1.73
N THR A 390 2.82 34.81 -3.02
CA THR A 390 3.05 36.20 -3.43
C THR A 390 1.84 36.72 -4.20
N LEU A 391 1.36 37.90 -3.82
CA LEU A 391 0.30 38.63 -4.53
C LEU A 391 0.94 39.83 -5.23
N GLY A 392 0.87 39.87 -6.56
CA GLY A 392 1.28 41.00 -7.39
C GLY A 392 0.06 41.73 -7.95
N ILE A 393 0.13 43.07 -8.00
CA ILE A 393 -0.85 43.95 -8.66
C ILE A 393 -0.17 44.61 -9.85
#